data_AF-A0A7W3PKK8-F1
#
_entry.id   AF-A0A7W3PKK8-F1
#
_cell.length_a   1.000
_cell.length_b   1.000
_cell.length_c   1.000
_cell.angle_alpha   90.00
_cell.angle_beta   90.00
_cell.angle_gamma   90.00
#
_symmetry.space_group_name_H-M   'P 1'
#
loop_
_entity.id
_entity.type
_entity.pdbx_description
1 polymer ?
#
loop_
_entity_poly.entity_id
_entity_poly.type
_entity_poly.pdbx_seq_one_letter_code
_entity_poly.pdbx_strand_id
1 'polypeptide(L)'
;MTSSGTKPHVDKSLEGIGVRQYHIGIAPGEVSSVALLPGDPFRVPFVAEFLSDVKEVAHNREHRTMTGWYKGRHITATSTGMGCPSTAIAVEELARVGVTSFIRVGSSAGLQPGIVPGDLLVSEGSFRNDGTTDAYLPKGFP
;
A
#
# COMPACT_ATOMS: atom_id res chain seq x y z
N MET A 1 -38.77 -28.80 -7.63
CA MET A 1 -38.42 -28.14 -6.36
C MET A 1 -37.01 -27.60 -6.49
N THR A 2 -36.85 -26.41 -7.10
CA THR A 2 -35.54 -25.75 -7.20
C THR A 2 -35.25 -25.13 -5.85
N SER A 3 -34.29 -25.71 -5.12
CA SER A 3 -33.83 -25.17 -3.85
C SER A 3 -33.32 -23.75 -4.06
N SER A 4 -34.06 -22.79 -3.53
CA SER A 4 -33.62 -21.41 -3.32
C SER A 4 -32.55 -21.40 -2.23
N GLY A 5 -31.35 -21.88 -2.57
CA GLY A 5 -30.18 -21.73 -1.71
C GLY A 5 -29.80 -20.26 -1.70
N THR A 6 -30.15 -19.55 -0.63
CA THR A 6 -29.57 -18.26 -0.30
C THR A 6 -28.06 -18.42 -0.30
N LYS A 7 -27.34 -17.64 -1.13
CA LYS A 7 -25.87 -17.64 -1.10
C LYS A 7 -25.43 -17.37 0.34
N PRO A 8 -24.47 -18.15 0.89
CA PRO A 8 -24.01 -17.91 2.25
C PRO A 8 -23.50 -16.48 2.37
N HIS A 9 -23.88 -15.81 3.45
CA HIS A 9 -23.41 -14.47 3.77
C HIS A 9 -21.90 -14.53 4.02
N VAL A 10 -21.13 -13.93 3.12
CA VAL A 10 -19.66 -13.85 3.23
C VAL A 10 -19.31 -12.79 4.27
N ASP A 11 -18.71 -13.20 5.39
CA ASP A 11 -18.17 -12.26 6.37
C ASP A 11 -16.83 -11.71 5.86
N LYS A 12 -16.90 -10.53 5.23
CA LYS A 12 -15.73 -9.86 4.66
C LYS A 12 -14.70 -9.42 5.70
N SER A 13 -15.02 -9.46 7.00
CA SER A 13 -14.07 -9.13 8.07
C SER A 13 -13.10 -10.27 8.37
N LEU A 14 -13.47 -11.52 8.06
CA LEU A 14 -12.65 -12.71 8.29
C LEU A 14 -12.06 -13.27 6.99
N GLU A 15 -12.77 -13.07 5.88
CA GLU A 15 -12.40 -13.61 4.58
C GLU A 15 -11.17 -12.91 3.99
N GLY A 16 -10.18 -13.74 3.61
CA GLY A 16 -8.90 -13.28 3.07
C GLY A 16 -7.84 -12.95 4.12
N ILE A 17 -8.11 -13.15 5.42
CA ILE A 17 -7.08 -13.11 6.47
C ILE A 17 -6.26 -14.41 6.42
N GLY A 18 -4.94 -14.33 6.69
CA GLY A 18 -4.11 -15.51 6.84
C GLY A 18 -3.67 -16.18 5.52
N VAL A 19 -4.11 -15.65 4.37
CA VAL A 19 -3.86 -16.22 3.04
C VAL A 19 -3.05 -15.26 2.16
N ARG A 20 -2.52 -15.77 1.04
CA ARG A 20 -1.86 -14.94 0.03
C ARG A 20 -2.87 -13.99 -0.61
N GLN A 21 -2.56 -12.72 -0.61
CA GLN A 21 -3.41 -11.66 -1.14
C GLN A 21 -3.38 -11.63 -2.67
N TYR A 22 -4.52 -11.31 -3.28
CA TYR A 22 -4.75 -11.56 -4.70
C TYR A 22 -4.04 -10.55 -5.61
N HIS A 23 -4.04 -9.25 -5.25
CA HIS A 23 -3.51 -8.20 -6.10
C HIS A 23 -2.02 -7.98 -5.87
N ILE A 24 -1.57 -7.93 -4.60
CA ILE A 24 -0.16 -7.70 -4.29
C ILE A 24 0.66 -9.00 -4.27
N GLY A 25 0.00 -10.15 -4.20
CA GLY A 25 0.66 -11.45 -4.25
C GLY A 25 1.53 -11.74 -3.04
N ILE A 26 1.17 -11.27 -1.84
CA ILE A 26 1.95 -11.41 -0.59
C ILE A 26 1.16 -12.24 0.43
N ALA A 27 1.85 -13.09 1.19
CA ALA A 27 1.28 -13.85 2.31
C ALA A 27 1.78 -13.32 3.67
N PRO A 28 1.06 -13.62 4.78
CA PRO A 28 1.52 -13.28 6.13
C PRO A 28 2.93 -13.82 6.42
N GLY A 29 3.75 -13.00 7.09
CA GLY A 29 5.13 -13.34 7.43
C GLY A 29 6.16 -13.11 6.32
N GLU A 30 5.75 -12.72 5.11
CA GLU A 30 6.69 -12.43 4.00
C GLU A 30 7.21 -10.99 3.99
N VAL A 31 6.63 -10.09 4.80
CA VAL A 31 6.92 -8.66 4.84
C VAL A 31 7.06 -8.12 6.26
N SER A 32 7.63 -6.92 6.39
CA SER A 32 7.72 -6.17 7.64
C SER A 32 6.38 -5.61 8.08
N SER A 33 6.24 -5.25 9.36
CA SER A 33 5.12 -4.44 9.85
C SER A 33 5.16 -2.97 9.38
N VAL A 34 6.27 -2.54 8.75
CA VAL A 34 6.45 -1.19 8.20
C VAL A 34 6.63 -1.26 6.68
N ALA A 35 5.77 -0.56 5.93
CA ALA A 35 5.82 -0.49 4.47
C ALA A 35 6.02 0.94 3.96
N LEU A 36 7.02 1.12 3.08
CA LEU A 36 7.18 2.27 2.22
C LEU A 36 6.36 2.06 0.94
N LEU A 37 5.59 3.06 0.54
CA LEU A 37 4.62 2.96 -0.55
C LEU A 37 4.97 3.92 -1.70
N PRO A 38 5.97 3.61 -2.56
CA PRO A 38 6.13 4.33 -3.82
C PRO A 38 4.95 4.09 -4.76
N GLY A 39 4.67 5.04 -5.66
CA GLY A 39 3.68 4.82 -6.72
C GLY A 39 4.23 3.93 -7.84
N ASP A 40 5.41 4.29 -8.33
CA ASP A 40 6.08 3.63 -9.44
C ASP A 40 6.78 2.33 -9.00
N PRO A 41 6.50 1.15 -9.64
CA PRO A 41 7.22 -0.09 -9.43
C PRO A 41 8.74 0.02 -9.60
N PHE A 42 9.22 0.92 -10.45
CA PHE A 42 10.65 1.13 -10.68
C PHE A 42 11.34 1.86 -9.53
N ARG A 43 10.59 2.49 -8.62
CA ARG A 43 11.14 3.09 -7.41
C ARG A 43 11.36 2.08 -6.28
N VAL A 44 10.78 0.88 -6.37
CA VAL A 44 10.97 -0.18 -5.35
C VAL A 44 12.42 -0.67 -5.31
N PRO A 45 13.07 -1.01 -6.45
CA PRO A 45 14.51 -1.32 -6.46
C PRO A 45 15.39 -0.18 -5.92
N PHE A 46 15.06 1.08 -6.24
CA PHE A 46 15.81 2.23 -5.72
C PHE A 46 15.76 2.33 -4.19
N VAL A 47 14.59 2.04 -3.59
CA VAL A 47 14.49 1.94 -2.12
C VAL A 47 15.35 0.77 -1.60
N ALA A 48 15.36 -0.36 -2.31
CA ALA A 48 16.09 -1.55 -1.91
C ALA A 48 17.62 -1.36 -1.92
N GLU A 49 18.16 -0.42 -2.71
CA GLU A 49 19.60 -0.06 -2.67
C GLU A 49 20.07 0.43 -1.28
N PHE A 50 19.16 0.93 -0.45
CA PHE A 50 19.46 1.38 0.91
C PHE A 50 19.34 0.27 1.96
N LEU A 51 18.88 -0.93 1.59
CA LEU A 51 18.60 -2.03 2.50
C LEU A 51 19.70 -3.11 2.42
N SER A 52 19.92 -3.83 3.52
CA SER A 52 20.68 -5.09 3.53
C SER A 52 19.74 -6.31 3.47
N ASP A 53 20.27 -7.47 3.09
CA ASP A 53 19.55 -8.75 2.98
C ASP A 53 18.23 -8.63 2.19
N VAL A 54 18.32 -7.94 1.05
CA VAL A 54 17.16 -7.66 0.20
C VAL A 54 16.60 -8.96 -0.40
N LYS A 55 15.28 -9.09 -0.33
CA LYS A 55 14.50 -10.12 -1.02
C LYS A 55 13.40 -9.47 -1.84
N GLU A 56 13.31 -9.82 -3.12
CA GLU A 56 12.09 -9.59 -3.91
C GLU A 56 11.04 -10.62 -3.49
N VAL A 57 9.92 -10.13 -2.96
CA VAL A 57 8.85 -10.95 -2.40
C VAL A 57 7.81 -11.30 -3.47
N ALA A 58 7.39 -10.30 -4.23
CA ALA A 58 6.38 -10.44 -5.26
C ALA A 58 6.47 -9.33 -6.30
N HIS A 59 6.01 -9.60 -7.52
CA HIS A 59 5.74 -8.60 -8.53
C HIS A 59 4.48 -9.02 -9.28
N ASN A 60 3.35 -8.44 -8.92
CA ASN A 60 2.05 -8.75 -9.49
C ASN A 60 1.34 -7.47 -9.90
N ARG A 61 0.95 -7.37 -11.18
CA ARG A 61 0.39 -6.15 -11.77
C ARG A 61 1.33 -4.95 -11.53
N GLU A 62 0.82 -3.83 -11.03
CA GLU A 62 1.59 -2.66 -10.61
C GLU A 62 2.22 -2.76 -9.21
N HIS A 63 2.08 -3.90 -8.52
CA HIS A 63 2.55 -4.10 -7.15
C HIS A 63 3.83 -4.94 -7.12
N ARG A 64 4.98 -4.26 -7.11
CA ARG A 64 6.29 -4.85 -6.87
C ARG A 64 6.63 -4.67 -5.40
N THR A 65 7.08 -5.73 -4.74
CA THR A 65 7.43 -5.72 -3.32
C THR A 65 8.81 -6.28 -3.09
N MET A 66 9.64 -5.51 -2.39
CA MET A 66 10.92 -5.93 -1.86
C MET A 66 10.97 -5.67 -0.36
N THR A 67 11.68 -6.52 0.38
CA THR A 67 11.90 -6.35 1.82
C THR A 67 13.37 -6.54 2.15
N GLY A 68 13.83 -5.93 3.24
CA GLY A 68 15.21 -6.00 3.69
C GLY A 68 15.39 -5.25 5.00
N TRP A 69 16.62 -4.97 5.39
CA TRP A 69 16.93 -4.34 6.67
C TRP A 69 17.59 -2.97 6.50
N TYR A 70 17.09 -1.98 7.23
CA TYR A 70 17.69 -0.66 7.34
C TYR A 70 18.05 -0.39 8.80
N LYS A 71 19.35 -0.30 9.11
CA LYS A 71 19.85 0.01 10.47
C LYS A 71 19.19 -0.86 11.56
N GLY A 72 19.09 -2.17 11.31
CA GLY A 72 18.50 -3.14 12.24
C GLY A 72 16.97 -3.18 12.26
N ARG A 73 16.28 -2.43 11.38
CA ARG A 73 14.82 -2.48 11.23
C ARG A 73 14.45 -3.19 9.94
N HIS A 74 13.55 -4.17 10.01
CA HIS A 74 12.98 -4.80 8.83
C HIS A 74 12.05 -3.80 8.13
N ILE A 75 12.23 -3.56 6.84
CA ILE A 75 11.49 -2.57 6.05
C ILE A 75 11.02 -3.24 4.77
N THR A 76 9.76 -3.03 4.42
CA THR A 76 9.18 -3.43 3.14
C THR A 76 8.95 -2.22 2.27
N ALA A 77 9.15 -2.35 0.96
CA ALA A 77 8.76 -1.37 -0.04
C ALA A 77 7.83 -2.04 -1.05
N THR A 78 6.62 -1.50 -1.21
CA THR A 78 5.59 -2.03 -2.11
C THR A 78 5.03 -0.93 -3.01
N SER A 79 5.12 -1.09 -4.33
CA SER A 79 4.51 -0.11 -5.24
C SER A 79 2.99 -0.19 -5.27
N THR A 80 2.36 0.97 -5.46
CA THR A 80 0.90 1.12 -5.38
C THR A 80 0.24 1.55 -6.68
N GLY A 81 1.00 1.70 -7.76
CA GLY A 81 0.51 2.34 -8.98
C GLY A 81 0.12 3.80 -8.79
N MET A 82 -0.63 4.33 -9.77
CA MET A 82 -1.19 5.67 -9.74
C MET A 82 -2.65 5.66 -9.30
N GLY A 83 -3.00 6.62 -8.45
CA GLY A 83 -4.38 6.87 -8.02
C GLY A 83 -4.77 6.18 -6.71
N CYS A 84 -5.79 6.74 -6.06
CA CYS A 84 -6.33 6.24 -4.80
C CYS A 84 -6.89 4.80 -4.88
N PRO A 85 -7.55 4.35 -5.98
CA PRO A 85 -8.09 3.00 -6.05
C PRO A 85 -7.03 1.89 -5.92
N SER A 86 -5.95 1.98 -6.71
CA SER A 86 -4.86 0.98 -6.66
C SER A 86 -4.09 1.06 -5.34
N THR A 87 -3.93 2.27 -4.80
CA THR A 87 -3.32 2.46 -3.46
C THR A 87 -4.15 1.82 -2.36
N ALA A 88 -5.47 1.95 -2.40
CA ALA A 88 -6.35 1.32 -1.40
C ALA A 88 -6.24 -0.21 -1.43
N ILE A 89 -6.21 -0.83 -2.62
CA ILE A 89 -5.98 -2.28 -2.77
C ILE A 89 -4.67 -2.69 -2.07
N ALA A 90 -3.58 -1.99 -2.36
CA ALA A 90 -2.27 -2.32 -1.76
C ALA A 90 -2.29 -2.18 -0.23
N VAL A 91 -2.85 -1.09 0.30
CA VAL A 91 -2.90 -0.83 1.74
C VAL A 91 -3.78 -1.87 2.46
N GLU A 92 -4.95 -2.19 1.92
CA GLU A 92 -5.86 -3.20 2.48
C GLU A 92 -5.22 -4.58 2.55
N GLU A 93 -4.62 -5.03 1.44
CA GLU A 93 -3.99 -6.34 1.37
C GLU A 93 -2.73 -6.41 2.24
N LEU A 94 -1.92 -5.33 2.30
CA LEU A 94 -0.77 -5.25 3.21
C LEU A 94 -1.21 -5.27 4.68
N ALA A 95 -2.29 -4.55 5.03
CA ALA A 95 -2.82 -4.56 6.38
C ALA A 95 -3.26 -5.97 6.81
N ARG A 96 -3.92 -6.73 5.91
CA ARG A 96 -4.34 -8.11 6.16
C ARG A 96 -3.19 -9.09 6.41
N VAL A 97 -1.99 -8.80 5.89
CA VAL A 97 -0.79 -9.62 6.13
C VAL A 97 0.09 -9.12 7.28
N GLY A 98 -0.38 -8.12 8.03
CA GLY A 98 0.25 -7.68 9.28
C GLY A 98 1.05 -6.38 9.19
N VAL A 99 0.95 -5.62 8.09
CA VAL A 99 1.52 -4.26 8.03
C VAL A 99 0.67 -3.30 8.86
N THR A 100 1.30 -2.54 9.75
CA THR A 100 0.62 -1.60 10.65
C THR A 100 1.06 -0.16 10.46
N SER A 101 2.20 0.06 9.81
CA SER A 101 2.77 1.39 9.56
C SER A 101 3.04 1.58 8.08
N PHE A 102 2.50 2.65 7.51
CA PHE A 102 2.60 2.96 6.09
C PHE A 102 3.18 4.36 5.89
N ILE A 103 4.17 4.49 4.99
CA ILE A 103 4.74 5.78 4.61
C ILE A 103 4.75 5.87 3.09
N ARG A 104 3.96 6.80 2.53
CA ARG A 104 3.95 7.03 1.09
C ARG A 104 5.15 7.86 0.65
N VAL A 105 5.93 7.33 -0.30
CA VAL A 105 7.09 8.00 -0.89
C VAL A 105 6.79 8.37 -2.34
N GLY A 106 6.14 9.53 -2.49
CA GLY A 106 5.61 10.01 -3.75
C GLY A 106 6.41 11.13 -4.40
N SER A 107 5.83 11.67 -5.47
CA SER A 107 6.21 12.94 -6.05
C SER A 107 4.99 13.85 -5.98
N SER A 108 5.20 15.15 -5.80
CA SER A 108 4.10 16.14 -5.74
C SER A 108 4.53 17.42 -6.45
N ALA A 109 3.55 18.20 -6.90
CA ALA A 109 3.78 19.55 -7.40
C ALA A 109 3.77 20.54 -6.23
N GLY A 110 4.65 21.53 -6.26
CA GLY A 110 4.62 22.66 -5.34
C GLY A 110 3.45 23.58 -5.69
N LEU A 111 2.64 23.94 -4.68
CA LEU A 111 1.52 24.89 -4.84
C LEU A 111 1.80 26.25 -4.19
N GLN A 112 2.84 26.35 -3.36
CA GLN A 112 3.22 27.58 -2.68
C GLN A 112 4.42 28.22 -3.39
N PRO A 113 4.48 29.57 -3.47
CA PRO A 113 5.67 30.26 -3.93
C PRO A 113 6.90 29.84 -3.11
N GLY A 114 8.03 29.63 -3.79
CA GLY A 114 9.29 29.26 -3.14
C GLY A 114 9.53 27.75 -3.00
N ILE A 115 8.54 26.90 -3.29
CA ILE A 115 8.77 25.44 -3.42
C ILE A 115 9.31 25.17 -4.82
N VAL A 116 10.48 24.55 -4.91
CA VAL A 116 11.16 24.24 -6.17
C VAL A 116 11.34 22.72 -6.37
N PRO A 117 11.52 22.24 -7.62
CA PRO A 117 11.81 20.83 -7.86
C PRO A 117 13.04 20.35 -7.08
N GLY A 118 12.87 19.26 -6.33
CA GLY A 118 13.90 18.71 -5.44
C GLY A 118 13.63 18.95 -3.95
N ASP A 119 12.77 19.91 -3.61
CA ASP A 119 12.34 20.12 -2.23
C ASP A 119 11.53 18.92 -1.70
N LEU A 120 11.67 18.65 -0.41
CA LEU A 120 10.94 17.60 0.29
C LEU A 120 9.72 18.17 1.01
N LEU A 121 8.59 17.49 0.85
CA LEU A 121 7.33 17.84 1.49
C LEU A 121 6.90 16.69 2.41
N VAL A 122 6.50 17.04 3.64
CA VAL A 122 5.83 16.13 4.56
C VAL A 122 4.39 16.59 4.68
N SER A 123 3.45 15.75 4.24
CA SER A 123 2.02 16.06 4.29
C SER A 123 1.49 15.82 5.70
N GLU A 124 0.97 16.87 6.35
CA GLU A 124 0.26 16.73 7.63
C GLU A 124 -1.23 16.38 7.42
N GLY A 125 -1.75 16.66 6.23
CA GLY A 125 -3.10 16.32 5.79
C GLY A 125 -3.21 16.36 4.27
N SER A 126 -4.36 15.96 3.72
CA SER A 126 -4.63 16.02 2.28
C SER A 126 -6.07 16.43 2.00
N PHE A 127 -6.28 17.26 0.98
CA PHE A 127 -7.63 17.53 0.51
C PHE A 127 -8.20 16.30 -0.20
N ARG A 128 -9.28 15.72 0.36
CA ARG A 128 -9.97 14.53 -0.16
C ARG A 128 -10.80 14.86 -1.40
N ASN A 129 -10.13 15.08 -2.53
CA ASN A 129 -10.76 15.29 -3.83
C ASN A 129 -10.66 14.04 -4.72
N ASP A 130 -11.05 12.89 -4.18
CA ASP A 130 -10.99 11.59 -4.83
C ASP A 130 -12.26 10.78 -4.54
N GLY A 131 -12.59 9.81 -5.40
CA GLY A 131 -13.77 8.96 -5.20
C GLY A 131 -13.52 7.75 -4.29
N THR A 132 -12.27 7.40 -3.99
CA THR A 132 -11.93 6.23 -3.17
C THR A 132 -12.22 6.52 -1.71
N THR A 133 -11.76 7.64 -1.17
CA THR A 133 -11.96 7.95 0.25
C THR A 133 -13.44 8.14 0.59
N ASP A 134 -14.26 8.63 -0.36
CA ASP A 134 -15.73 8.72 -0.23
C ASP A 134 -16.42 7.34 -0.09
N ALA A 135 -15.80 6.26 -0.57
CA ALA A 135 -16.31 4.90 -0.38
C ALA A 135 -16.02 4.35 1.04
N TYR A 136 -15.11 4.98 1.78
CA TYR A 136 -14.69 4.55 3.11
C TYR A 136 -15.28 5.40 4.23
N LEU A 137 -15.33 6.72 4.03
CA LEU A 137 -15.54 7.68 5.09
C LEU A 137 -16.54 8.75 4.67
N PRO A 138 -17.38 9.24 5.59
CA PRO A 138 -18.30 10.33 5.29
C PRO A 138 -17.55 11.59 4.86
N LYS A 139 -18.25 12.45 4.11
CA LYS A 139 -17.74 13.77 3.75
C LYS A 139 -17.48 14.60 5.01
N GLY A 140 -16.39 15.35 5.02
CA GLY A 140 -15.97 16.18 6.16
C GLY A 140 -15.16 15.43 7.23
N PHE A 141 -15.01 14.10 7.14
CA PHE A 141 -13.99 13.40 7.92
C PHE A 141 -12.59 13.85 7.43
N PRO A 142 -11.68 14.26 8.35
CA PRO A 142 -10.39 14.84 8.00
C PRO A 142 -9.47 13.87 7.25
#